data_AF-A0A7S2E1K4-F1
#
_entry.id   AF-A0A7S2E1K4-F1
#
_cell.length_a   1.000
_cell.length_b   1.000
_cell.length_c   1.000
_cell.angle_alpha   90.00
_cell.angle_beta   90.00
_cell.angle_gamma   90.00
#
_symmetry.space_group_name_H-M   'P 1'
#
loop_
_entity.id
_entity.type
_entity.pdbx_description
1 polymer ?
#
loop_
_entity_poly.entity_id
_entity_poly.type
_entity_poly.pdbx_seq_one_letter_code
_entity_poly.pdbx_strand_id
1 'polypeptide(L)'
;MATSVTAIRSLRFSKHAVPTRRSFFASSTDHTNLLKNAKVHCLTQDDGTQKYVMAADGMDVETVKTVPQLHLARLFRDGSTIYGAKVVNRVLGKPVEVCGPLVEAALKDAGNQPRALSTLHGLTDWVAKGVDDNETAEKFFSFNIEEIDAIKKMIEKHAMIKDDYVYNAGKKGIELLAEEFIQKGLGDEASLYQSKGGQFFSIDHRGDTSEYADASFGAMAVFKF
;
A
#
# COMPACT_ATOMS: atom_id res chain seq x y z
N MET A 1 -80.29 -11.86 -38.97
CA MET A 1 -79.19 -12.67 -38.40
C MET A 1 -77.88 -11.97 -38.74
N ALA A 2 -77.24 -11.34 -37.75
CA ALA A 2 -76.01 -10.58 -37.93
C ALA A 2 -74.90 -11.27 -37.13
N THR A 3 -73.91 -11.84 -37.83
CA THR A 3 -72.74 -12.49 -37.24
C THR A 3 -71.62 -11.46 -37.08
N SER A 4 -71.35 -11.12 -35.82
CA SER A 4 -70.22 -10.28 -35.38
C SER A 4 -68.95 -11.13 -35.32
N VAL A 5 -67.91 -10.73 -36.04
CA VAL A 5 -66.59 -11.39 -36.04
C VAL A 5 -65.65 -10.56 -35.18
N THR A 6 -65.25 -11.10 -34.03
CA THR A 6 -64.32 -10.48 -33.09
C THR A 6 -62.88 -10.76 -33.52
N ALA A 7 -62.14 -9.72 -33.88
CA ALA A 7 -60.72 -9.80 -34.23
C ALA A 7 -59.85 -9.88 -32.96
N ILE A 8 -59.11 -10.98 -32.82
CA ILE A 8 -58.14 -11.18 -31.73
C ILE A 8 -56.82 -10.50 -32.13
N ARG A 9 -56.46 -9.43 -31.41
CA ARG A 9 -55.23 -8.66 -31.60
C ARG A 9 -54.07 -9.37 -30.88
N SER A 10 -53.17 -9.97 -31.65
CA SER A 10 -51.94 -10.60 -31.15
C SER A 10 -50.94 -9.54 -30.65
N LEU A 11 -50.81 -9.40 -29.32
CA LEU A 11 -49.76 -8.62 -28.66
C LEU A 11 -48.40 -9.31 -28.82
N ARG A 12 -47.50 -8.73 -29.63
CA ARG A 12 -46.09 -9.14 -29.71
C ARG A 12 -45.34 -8.56 -28.52
N PHE A 13 -44.95 -9.41 -27.59
CA PHE A 13 -44.02 -9.05 -26.52
C PHE A 13 -42.62 -8.85 -27.10
N SER A 14 -42.08 -7.63 -26.95
CA SER A 14 -40.69 -7.30 -27.24
C SER A 14 -39.78 -8.08 -26.30
N LYS A 15 -38.79 -8.79 -26.85
CA LYS A 15 -37.77 -9.51 -26.09
C LYS A 15 -36.84 -8.49 -25.43
N HIS A 16 -37.15 -8.08 -24.21
CA HIS A 16 -36.17 -7.37 -23.39
C HIS A 16 -35.00 -8.31 -23.10
N ALA A 17 -33.81 -7.93 -23.56
CA ALA A 17 -32.57 -8.61 -23.25
C ALA A 17 -32.41 -8.65 -21.73
N VAL A 18 -32.43 -9.84 -21.15
CA VAL A 18 -32.16 -10.06 -19.73
C VAL A 18 -30.70 -9.62 -19.49
N PRO A 19 -30.43 -8.65 -18.60
CA PRO A 19 -29.06 -8.32 -18.25
C PRO A 19 -28.42 -9.58 -17.66
N THR A 20 -27.41 -10.12 -18.32
CA THR A 20 -26.58 -11.20 -17.79
C THR A 20 -26.05 -10.75 -16.43
N ARG A 21 -26.61 -11.31 -15.35
CA ARG A 21 -26.07 -11.16 -14.00
C ARG A 21 -24.63 -11.66 -14.04
N ARG A 22 -23.66 -10.74 -13.99
CA ARG A 22 -22.26 -11.09 -13.71
C ARG A 22 -22.25 -11.81 -12.36
N SER A 23 -21.75 -13.04 -12.36
CA SER A 23 -21.45 -13.78 -11.14
C SER A 23 -20.36 -13.03 -10.38
N PHE A 24 -20.77 -12.18 -9.44
CA PHE A 24 -19.86 -11.62 -8.46
C PHE A 24 -19.49 -12.76 -7.51
N PHE A 25 -18.19 -13.01 -7.38
CA PHE A 25 -17.55 -14.06 -6.58
C PHE A 25 -17.42 -15.44 -7.27
N ALA A 26 -16.50 -15.51 -8.23
CA ALA A 26 -15.93 -16.76 -8.72
C ALA A 26 -14.58 -17.04 -8.03
N SER A 27 -14.39 -18.30 -7.62
CA SER A 27 -13.18 -19.13 -7.65
C SER A 27 -11.80 -18.44 -7.56
N SER A 28 -10.91 -18.97 -6.70
CA SER A 28 -9.52 -18.52 -6.47
C SER A 28 -8.60 -18.51 -7.70
N THR A 29 -9.10 -18.88 -8.88
CA THR A 29 -8.40 -18.85 -10.17
C THR A 29 -8.61 -17.54 -10.96
N ASP A 30 -9.49 -16.63 -10.54
CA ASP A 30 -9.84 -15.42 -11.32
C ASP A 30 -9.10 -14.14 -10.89
N HIS A 31 -8.15 -14.23 -9.94
CA HIS A 31 -7.49 -13.05 -9.37
C HIS A 31 -6.59 -12.33 -10.38
N THR A 32 -5.92 -13.09 -11.25
CA THR A 32 -5.07 -12.52 -12.32
C THR A 32 -5.91 -11.76 -13.35
N ASN A 33 -7.08 -12.28 -13.73
CA ASN A 33 -7.99 -11.59 -14.64
C ASN A 33 -8.60 -10.35 -13.98
N LEU A 34 -8.91 -10.43 -12.68
CA LEU A 34 -9.40 -9.30 -11.92
C LEU A 34 -8.40 -8.14 -11.94
N LEU A 35 -7.12 -8.40 -11.66
CA LEU A 35 -6.07 -7.38 -11.68
C LEU A 35 -5.78 -6.85 -13.08
N LYS A 36 -5.77 -7.73 -14.10
CA LYS A 36 -5.51 -7.35 -15.50
C LYS A 36 -6.52 -6.35 -16.05
N ASN A 37 -7.78 -6.44 -15.61
CA ASN A 37 -8.85 -5.56 -16.06
C ASN A 37 -9.12 -4.42 -15.07
N ALA A 38 -8.43 -4.37 -13.93
CA ALA A 38 -8.68 -3.35 -12.92
C ALA A 38 -8.39 -1.94 -13.45
N LYS A 39 -9.18 -0.97 -12.98
CA LYS A 39 -9.04 0.44 -13.31
C LYS A 39 -8.54 1.22 -12.11
N VAL A 40 -7.68 2.20 -12.39
CA VAL A 40 -7.20 3.16 -11.39
C VAL A 40 -8.10 4.40 -11.41
N HIS A 41 -8.59 4.79 -10.25
CA HIS A 41 -9.36 5.99 -10.02
C HIS A 41 -8.58 6.93 -9.09
N CYS A 42 -8.58 8.23 -9.39
CA CYS A 42 -8.04 9.25 -8.49
C CYS A 42 -9.21 9.95 -7.78
N LEU A 43 -9.20 9.91 -6.45
CA LEU A 43 -10.23 10.48 -5.59
C LEU A 43 -9.61 11.60 -4.75
N THR A 44 -10.11 12.83 -4.90
CA THR A 44 -9.70 13.95 -4.03
C THR A 44 -10.35 13.81 -2.66
N GLN A 45 -9.55 13.88 -1.59
CA GLN A 45 -9.97 13.92 -0.19
C GLN A 45 -10.27 15.38 0.24
N ASP A 46 -10.92 15.55 1.38
CA ASP A 46 -11.35 16.87 1.88
C ASP A 46 -10.17 17.79 2.26
N ASP A 47 -9.01 17.19 2.60
CA ASP A 47 -7.76 17.88 2.92
C ASP A 47 -6.94 18.26 1.67
N GLY A 48 -7.43 17.94 0.47
CA GLY A 48 -6.73 18.13 -0.80
C GLY A 48 -5.79 16.99 -1.19
N THR A 49 -5.55 16.02 -0.31
CA THR A 49 -4.78 14.81 -0.61
C THR A 49 -5.50 14.01 -1.70
N GLN A 50 -4.74 13.43 -2.62
CA GLN A 50 -5.30 12.55 -3.63
C GLN A 50 -5.12 11.09 -3.25
N LYS A 51 -6.19 10.31 -3.40
CA LYS A 51 -6.21 8.88 -3.14
C LYS A 51 -6.41 8.12 -4.45
N TYR A 52 -5.38 7.41 -4.87
CA TYR A 52 -5.42 6.50 -6.01
C TYR A 52 -5.96 5.15 -5.54
N VAL A 53 -7.00 4.66 -6.20
CA VAL A 53 -7.67 3.41 -5.86
C VAL A 53 -7.75 2.52 -7.09
N MET A 54 -7.36 1.27 -6.93
CA MET A 54 -7.58 0.24 -7.93
C MET A 54 -8.91 -0.47 -7.63
N ALA A 55 -9.80 -0.54 -8.62
CA ALA A 55 -11.09 -1.22 -8.52
C ALA A 55 -11.35 -2.11 -9.74
N ALA A 56 -12.26 -3.07 -9.61
CA ALA A 56 -12.65 -3.95 -10.72
C ALA A 56 -13.28 -3.17 -11.88
N ASP A 57 -13.13 -3.66 -13.12
CA ASP A 57 -13.75 -3.02 -14.29
C ASP A 57 -15.28 -2.99 -14.19
N GLY A 58 -15.85 -1.86 -14.59
CA GLY A 58 -17.30 -1.60 -14.56
C GLY A 58 -17.81 -1.05 -13.23
N MET A 59 -16.92 -0.84 -12.24
CA MET A 59 -17.28 -0.11 -11.02
C MET A 59 -17.35 1.39 -11.30
N ASP A 60 -18.42 2.02 -10.85
CA ASP A 60 -18.60 3.47 -10.90
C ASP A 60 -17.74 4.17 -9.83
N VAL A 61 -17.25 5.37 -10.14
CA VAL A 61 -16.38 6.15 -9.26
C VAL A 61 -17.06 6.51 -7.94
N GLU A 62 -18.35 6.83 -7.95
CA GLU A 62 -19.11 7.17 -6.74
C GLU A 62 -19.26 5.95 -5.82
N THR A 63 -19.51 4.77 -6.39
CA THR A 63 -19.54 3.50 -5.65
C THR A 63 -18.16 3.18 -5.06
N VAL A 64 -17.08 3.34 -5.84
CA VAL A 64 -15.70 3.14 -5.34
C VAL A 64 -15.38 4.13 -4.21
N LYS A 65 -15.83 5.39 -4.33
CA LYS A 65 -15.64 6.41 -3.29
C LYS A 65 -16.37 6.06 -1.99
N THR A 66 -17.61 5.56 -2.10
CA THR A 66 -18.47 5.27 -0.95
C THR A 66 -18.21 3.92 -0.29
N VAL A 67 -17.66 2.93 -1.01
CA VAL A 67 -17.47 1.56 -0.51
C VAL A 67 -15.99 1.15 -0.53
N PRO A 68 -15.22 1.44 0.55
CA PRO A 68 -13.80 1.09 0.64
C PRO A 68 -13.46 -0.40 0.47
N GLN A 69 -14.41 -1.29 0.75
CA GLN A 69 -14.25 -2.73 0.60
C GLN A 69 -14.12 -3.17 -0.86
N LEU A 70 -14.50 -2.32 -1.82
CA LEU A 70 -14.32 -2.57 -3.26
C LEU A 70 -12.91 -2.24 -3.75
N HIS A 71 -12.08 -1.61 -2.90
CA HIS A 71 -10.71 -1.26 -3.26
C HIS A 71 -9.89 -2.55 -3.32
N LEU A 72 -9.20 -2.79 -4.43
CA LEU A 72 -8.25 -3.90 -4.57
C LEU A 72 -6.90 -3.50 -3.98
N ALA A 73 -6.48 -2.27 -4.29
CA ALA A 73 -5.29 -1.63 -3.74
C ALA A 73 -5.49 -0.11 -3.69
N ARG A 74 -4.68 0.58 -2.88
CA ARG A 74 -4.72 2.03 -2.73
C ARG A 74 -3.33 2.63 -2.52
N LEU A 75 -3.18 3.90 -2.87
CA LEU A 75 -1.99 4.73 -2.71
C LEU A 75 -2.44 6.18 -2.46
N PHE A 76 -1.73 6.94 -1.65
CA PHE A 76 -1.99 8.35 -1.42
C PHE A 76 -0.92 9.23 -2.08
N ARG A 77 -1.30 10.45 -2.41
CA ARG A 77 -0.43 11.50 -2.93
C ARG A 77 -0.77 12.83 -2.29
N ASP A 78 0.23 13.47 -1.71
CA ASP A 78 0.19 14.85 -1.24
C ASP A 78 1.29 15.67 -1.92
N GLY A 79 0.87 16.64 -2.75
CA GLY A 79 1.78 17.37 -3.64
C GLY A 79 2.58 16.42 -4.56
N SER A 80 3.91 16.47 -4.44
CA SER A 80 4.85 15.59 -5.17
C SER A 80 5.23 14.32 -4.41
N THR A 81 4.61 14.07 -3.25
CA THR A 81 4.92 12.94 -2.37
C THR A 81 3.87 11.86 -2.51
N ILE A 82 4.27 10.62 -2.83
CA ILE A 82 3.38 9.45 -2.79
C ILE A 82 3.70 8.57 -1.57
N TYR A 83 2.70 7.91 -1.00
CA TYR A 83 2.89 7.08 0.19
C TYR A 83 1.72 6.12 0.44
N GLY A 84 1.93 5.13 1.30
CA GLY A 84 0.88 4.27 1.82
C GLY A 84 0.34 3.27 0.79
N ALA A 85 1.22 2.75 -0.08
CA ALA A 85 0.88 1.72 -1.04
C ALA A 85 0.40 0.46 -0.32
N LYS A 86 -0.86 0.08 -0.50
CA LYS A 86 -1.46 -1.04 0.23
C LYS A 86 -2.39 -1.86 -0.66
N VAL A 87 -2.17 -3.17 -0.66
CA VAL A 87 -3.14 -4.15 -1.18
C VAL A 87 -4.20 -4.38 -0.11
N VAL A 88 -5.46 -4.11 -0.43
CA VAL A 88 -6.57 -4.22 0.54
C VAL A 88 -6.97 -5.67 0.74
N ASN A 89 -6.97 -6.46 -0.34
CA ASN A 89 -7.22 -7.89 -0.28
C ASN A 89 -5.91 -8.69 -0.44
N ARG A 90 -5.36 -9.18 0.68
CA ARG A 90 -4.03 -9.84 0.73
C ARG A 90 -3.90 -11.07 -0.19
N VAL A 91 -5.01 -11.69 -0.59
CA VAL A 91 -5.02 -12.81 -1.55
C VAL A 91 -4.64 -12.42 -2.98
N LEU A 92 -4.56 -11.11 -3.26
CA LEU A 92 -4.17 -10.60 -4.59
C LEU A 92 -2.66 -10.57 -4.80
N GLY A 93 -1.86 -10.74 -3.74
CA GLY A 93 -0.40 -10.73 -3.81
C GLY A 93 0.22 -9.57 -3.03
N LYS A 94 1.52 -9.37 -3.26
CA LYS A 94 2.32 -8.33 -2.59
C LYS A 94 2.13 -6.95 -3.26
N PRO A 95 2.41 -5.85 -2.55
CA PRO A 95 2.37 -4.50 -3.13
C PRO A 95 3.16 -4.35 -4.44
N VAL A 96 4.35 -4.95 -4.54
CA VAL A 96 5.19 -4.92 -5.76
C VAL A 96 4.48 -5.53 -6.99
N GLU A 97 3.61 -6.52 -6.79
CA GLU A 97 2.90 -7.21 -7.87
C GLU A 97 1.61 -6.47 -8.29
N VAL A 98 0.97 -5.79 -7.33
CA VAL A 98 -0.40 -5.25 -7.51
C VAL A 98 -0.41 -3.73 -7.69
N CYS A 99 0.39 -2.99 -6.91
CA CYS A 99 0.28 -1.53 -6.81
C CYS A 99 1.03 -0.78 -7.92
N GLY A 100 1.73 -1.49 -8.81
CA GLY A 100 2.51 -0.86 -9.88
C GLY A 100 1.75 0.19 -10.71
N PRO A 101 0.53 -0.11 -11.22
CA PRO A 101 -0.27 0.86 -11.95
C PRO A 101 -0.70 2.08 -11.12
N LEU A 102 -0.83 1.95 -9.80
CA LEU A 102 -1.16 3.09 -8.91
C LEU A 102 0.03 4.05 -8.81
N VAL A 103 1.24 3.50 -8.64
CA VAL A 103 2.48 4.30 -8.58
C VAL A 103 2.69 5.04 -9.89
N GLU A 104 2.54 4.37 -11.03
CA GLU A 104 2.66 5.01 -12.36
C GLU A 104 1.67 6.16 -12.56
N ALA A 105 0.41 5.96 -12.18
CA ALA A 105 -0.61 7.01 -12.26
C ALA A 105 -0.27 8.20 -11.35
N ALA A 106 0.13 7.93 -10.10
CA ALA A 106 0.45 8.98 -9.14
C ALA A 106 1.72 9.75 -9.50
N LEU A 107 2.77 9.08 -10.01
CA LEU A 107 3.99 9.71 -10.47
C LEU A 107 3.76 10.62 -11.68
N LYS A 108 2.90 10.20 -12.62
CA LYS A 108 2.52 11.02 -13.77
C LYS A 108 1.89 12.35 -13.34
N ASP A 109 1.08 12.32 -12.29
CA ASP A 109 0.40 13.50 -11.79
C ASP A 109 1.30 14.34 -10.85
N ALA A 110 2.26 13.72 -10.16
CA ALA A 110 3.14 14.34 -9.15
C ALA A 110 4.07 15.45 -9.70
N GLY A 111 4.22 15.55 -11.02
CA GLY A 111 4.98 16.62 -11.67
C GLY A 111 6.50 16.48 -11.49
N ASN A 112 7.18 17.59 -11.20
CA ASN A 112 8.64 17.63 -11.12
C ASN A 112 9.15 17.11 -9.78
N GLN A 113 10.18 16.26 -9.83
CA GLN A 113 10.85 15.66 -8.66
C GLN A 113 9.90 14.90 -7.73
N PRO A 114 9.19 13.86 -8.22
CA PRO A 114 8.39 13.01 -7.36
C PRO A 114 9.25 12.32 -6.30
N ARG A 115 8.69 12.19 -5.10
CA ARG A 115 9.28 11.40 -4.02
C ARG A 115 8.26 10.41 -3.48
N ALA A 116 8.73 9.30 -2.92
CA ALA A 116 7.87 8.37 -2.19
C ALA A 116 8.35 8.18 -0.75
N LEU A 117 7.40 8.00 0.16
CA LEU A 117 7.66 7.56 1.53
C LEU A 117 7.19 6.11 1.66
N SER A 118 8.14 5.23 1.94
CA SER A 118 7.87 3.82 2.22
C SER A 118 7.81 3.60 3.71
N THR A 119 6.73 2.97 4.16
CA THR A 119 6.69 2.32 5.47
C THR A 119 7.74 1.21 5.52
N LEU A 120 8.30 1.00 6.71
CA LEU A 120 9.29 -0.05 6.99
C LEU A 120 8.71 -1.07 7.97
N HIS A 121 7.41 -1.36 7.85
CA HIS A 121 6.72 -2.28 8.75
C HIS A 121 7.42 -3.64 8.80
N GLY A 122 7.66 -4.12 10.02
CA GLY A 122 8.39 -5.37 10.26
C GLY A 122 9.87 -5.19 10.50
N LEU A 123 10.41 -3.96 10.38
CA LEU A 123 11.78 -3.65 10.75
C LEU A 123 12.03 -3.97 12.22
N THR A 124 11.18 -3.53 13.14
CA THR A 124 11.36 -3.80 14.58
C THR A 124 11.39 -5.30 14.88
N ASP A 125 10.49 -6.08 14.27
CA ASP A 125 10.44 -7.54 14.44
C ASP A 125 11.66 -8.25 13.83
N TRP A 126 12.13 -7.77 12.67
CA TRP A 126 13.32 -8.30 12.03
C TRP A 126 14.57 -8.04 12.88
N VAL A 127 14.70 -6.82 13.42
CA VAL A 127 15.78 -6.46 14.33
C VAL A 127 15.70 -7.29 15.61
N ALA A 128 14.52 -7.42 16.22
CA ALA A 128 14.34 -8.21 17.45
C ALA A 128 14.77 -9.66 17.27
N LYS A 129 14.36 -10.32 16.18
CA LYS A 129 14.82 -11.68 15.84
C LYS A 129 16.33 -11.74 15.65
N GLY A 130 16.90 -10.72 15.02
CA GLY A 130 18.33 -10.61 14.81
C GLY A 130 19.14 -10.39 16.09
N VAL A 131 18.57 -9.78 17.13
CA VAL A 131 19.24 -9.67 18.44
C VAL A 131 19.39 -11.04 19.09
N ASP A 132 18.42 -11.93 18.87
CA ASP A 132 18.42 -13.29 19.42
C ASP A 132 19.28 -14.28 18.58
N ASP A 133 19.43 -14.02 17.28
CA ASP A 133 20.19 -14.84 16.34
C ASP A 133 21.60 -14.29 16.05
N ASN A 134 22.65 -15.09 16.29
CA ASN A 134 24.08 -14.70 16.15
C ASN A 134 24.47 -14.08 14.78
N GLU A 135 23.74 -14.32 13.69
CA GLU A 135 24.06 -13.82 12.35
C GLU A 135 23.81 -12.30 12.20
N THR A 136 22.79 -11.75 12.87
CA THR A 136 22.53 -10.30 12.85
C THR A 136 23.34 -9.60 13.94
N ALA A 137 23.71 -10.32 15.00
CA ALA A 137 24.61 -9.83 16.04
C ALA A 137 25.94 -9.35 15.44
N GLU A 138 26.48 -10.03 14.42
CA GLU A 138 27.72 -9.63 13.70
C GLU A 138 27.71 -8.17 13.24
N LYS A 139 26.56 -7.66 12.82
CA LYS A 139 26.39 -6.25 12.39
C LYS A 139 26.13 -5.30 13.54
N PHE A 140 25.46 -5.77 14.60
CA PHE A 140 25.41 -5.05 15.87
C PHE A 140 26.81 -4.79 16.44
N PHE A 141 27.83 -5.63 16.20
CA PHE A 141 29.20 -5.34 16.66
C PHE A 141 29.86 -4.14 15.96
N SER A 142 29.30 -3.66 14.83
CA SER A 142 29.76 -2.40 14.23
C SER A 142 29.20 -1.16 14.94
N PHE A 143 28.18 -1.35 15.77
CA PHE A 143 27.59 -0.28 16.60
C PHE A 143 28.34 -0.16 17.93
N ASN A 144 28.30 1.04 18.50
CA ASN A 144 28.78 1.22 19.85
C ASN A 144 27.77 0.65 20.87
N ILE A 145 28.22 0.37 22.09
CA ILE A 145 27.39 -0.25 23.14
C ILE A 145 26.14 0.59 23.44
N GLU A 146 26.25 1.92 23.35
CA GLU A 146 25.13 2.84 23.64
C GLU A 146 24.02 2.74 22.57
N GLU A 147 24.38 2.62 21.29
CA GLU A 147 23.46 2.41 20.18
C GLU A 147 22.70 1.08 20.33
N ILE A 148 23.42 0.01 20.68
CA ILE A 148 22.83 -1.33 20.89
C ILE A 148 21.83 -1.29 22.05
N ASP A 149 22.22 -0.71 23.18
CA ASP A 149 21.38 -0.59 24.37
C ASP A 149 20.14 0.28 24.09
N ALA A 150 20.30 1.38 23.35
CA ALA A 150 19.19 2.22 22.91
C ALA A 150 18.20 1.44 22.02
N ILE A 151 18.69 0.71 21.01
CA ILE A 151 17.85 -0.10 20.12
C ILE A 151 17.10 -1.19 20.91
N LYS A 152 17.78 -1.90 21.81
CA LYS A 152 17.14 -2.91 22.68
C LYS A 152 16.03 -2.30 23.54
N LYS A 153 16.29 -1.15 24.18
CA LYS A 153 15.28 -0.42 24.96
C LYS A 153 14.07 -0.01 24.12
N MET A 154 14.29 0.37 22.86
CA MET A 154 13.21 0.74 21.94
C MET A 154 12.35 -0.47 21.55
N ILE A 155 12.97 -1.64 21.35
CA ILE A 155 12.27 -2.91 21.08
C ILE A 155 11.43 -3.34 22.29
N GLU A 156 12.04 -3.41 23.47
CA GLU A 156 11.38 -3.94 24.69
C GLU A 156 10.14 -3.15 25.12
N LYS A 157 10.18 -1.83 24.94
CA LYS A 157 9.16 -0.94 25.52
C LYS A 157 8.03 -0.58 24.58
N HIS A 158 8.09 -0.95 23.29
CA HIS A 158 7.05 -0.69 22.27
C HIS A 158 6.41 0.73 22.29
N ALA A 159 7.07 1.72 22.91
CA ALA A 159 6.47 3.02 23.23
C ALA A 159 7.52 4.14 23.37
N MET A 160 8.80 3.84 23.12
CA MET A 160 9.94 4.74 23.38
C MET A 160 10.31 5.66 22.21
N ILE A 161 9.52 5.70 21.13
CA ILE A 161 9.68 6.76 20.11
C ILE A 161 9.62 8.16 20.76
N LYS A 162 8.92 8.29 21.90
CA LYS A 162 8.76 9.54 22.66
C LYS A 162 9.94 9.93 23.56
N ASP A 163 10.88 9.02 23.85
CA ASP A 163 12.08 9.37 24.62
C ASP A 163 13.16 9.86 23.67
N ASP A 164 13.29 11.19 23.55
CA ASP A 164 14.26 11.83 22.67
C ASP A 164 15.70 11.41 22.97
N TYR A 165 16.03 11.13 24.23
CA TYR A 165 17.39 10.73 24.58
C TYR A 165 17.71 9.33 24.03
N VAL A 166 16.84 8.36 24.31
CA VAL A 166 17.01 6.98 23.81
C VAL A 166 16.94 6.94 22.28
N TYR A 167 16.00 7.66 21.68
CA TYR A 167 15.86 7.72 20.22
C TYR A 167 17.12 8.29 19.55
N ASN A 168 17.64 9.41 20.06
CA ASN A 168 18.83 10.04 19.48
C ASN A 168 20.09 9.17 19.64
N ALA A 169 20.21 8.44 20.76
CA ALA A 169 21.31 7.49 20.97
C ALA A 169 21.28 6.33 19.97
N GLY A 170 20.09 5.81 19.62
CA GLY A 170 19.93 4.70 18.67
C GLY A 170 19.80 5.11 17.20
N LYS A 171 19.65 6.41 16.91
CA LYS A 171 19.26 6.94 15.60
C LYS A 171 20.11 6.40 14.43
N LYS A 172 21.43 6.45 14.57
CA LYS A 172 22.37 6.01 13.52
C LYS A 172 22.30 4.50 13.30
N GLY A 173 22.19 3.71 14.36
CA GLY A 173 22.01 2.27 14.26
C GLY A 173 20.69 1.91 13.56
N ILE A 174 19.60 2.62 13.87
CA ILE A 174 18.30 2.44 13.19
C ILE A 174 18.41 2.74 11.69
N GLU A 175 19.11 3.81 11.30
CA GLU A 175 19.33 4.16 9.89
C GLU A 175 20.04 3.03 9.15
N LEU A 176 21.14 2.51 9.70
CA LEU A 176 21.90 1.40 9.10
C LEU A 176 21.09 0.10 9.01
N LEU A 177 20.31 -0.22 10.06
CA LEU A 177 19.41 -1.38 10.07
C LEU A 177 18.28 -1.23 9.04
N ALA A 178 17.72 -0.04 8.91
CA ALA A 178 16.67 0.26 7.93
C ALA A 178 17.20 0.15 6.48
N GLU A 179 18.39 0.67 6.20
CA GLU A 179 19.04 0.53 4.90
C GLU A 179 19.26 -0.94 4.54
N GLU A 180 19.78 -1.74 5.47
CA GLU A 180 19.96 -3.17 5.25
C GLU A 180 18.62 -3.90 5.03
N PHE A 181 17.61 -3.57 5.82
CA PHE A 181 16.27 -4.16 5.68
C PHE A 181 15.71 -3.92 4.26
N ILE A 182 15.93 -2.73 3.70
CA ILE A 182 15.59 -2.38 2.33
C ILE A 182 16.44 -3.16 1.33
N GLN A 183 17.77 -3.23 1.53
CA GLN A 183 18.69 -3.96 0.65
C GLN A 183 18.36 -5.46 0.56
N LYS A 184 17.86 -6.05 1.66
CA LYS A 184 17.39 -7.43 1.70
C LYS A 184 16.01 -7.64 1.06
N GLY A 185 15.35 -6.56 0.61
CA GLY A 185 14.01 -6.63 0.01
C GLY A 185 12.91 -7.01 1.01
N LEU A 186 13.10 -6.72 2.29
CA LEU A 186 12.13 -7.07 3.35
C LEU A 186 11.00 -6.03 3.45
N GLY A 187 11.24 -4.80 2.97
CA GLY A 187 10.21 -3.77 2.84
C GLY A 187 9.39 -3.97 1.56
N ASP A 188 8.13 -4.41 1.70
CA ASP A 188 7.23 -4.64 0.56
C ASP A 188 6.99 -3.35 -0.27
N GLU A 189 6.79 -2.22 0.40
CA GLU A 189 6.56 -0.91 -0.26
C GLU A 189 7.86 -0.34 -0.84
N ALA A 190 9.00 -0.53 -0.16
CA ALA A 190 10.32 -0.15 -0.67
C ALA A 190 10.65 -0.90 -1.96
N SER A 191 10.40 -2.21 -1.99
CA SER A 191 10.58 -3.06 -3.16
C SER A 191 9.70 -2.61 -4.33
N LEU A 192 8.45 -2.21 -4.06
CA LEU A 192 7.57 -1.61 -5.06
C LEU A 192 8.18 -0.34 -5.66
N TYR A 193 8.63 0.61 -4.84
CA TYR A 193 9.19 1.88 -5.35
C TYR A 193 10.49 1.67 -6.12
N GLN A 194 11.38 0.79 -5.66
CA GLN A 194 12.60 0.41 -6.40
C GLN A 194 12.26 -0.20 -7.77
N SER A 195 11.25 -1.08 -7.83
CA SER A 195 10.81 -1.69 -9.10
C SER A 195 10.28 -0.68 -10.11
N LYS A 196 9.89 0.53 -9.66
CA LYS A 196 9.39 1.64 -10.48
C LYS A 196 10.44 2.71 -10.74
N GLY A 197 11.72 2.39 -10.51
CA GLY A 197 12.85 3.29 -10.76
C GLY A 197 13.16 4.25 -9.62
N GLY A 198 12.46 4.13 -8.48
CA GLY A 198 12.73 4.93 -7.30
C GLY A 198 14.11 4.58 -6.71
N GLN A 199 14.94 5.59 -6.51
CA GLN A 199 16.24 5.45 -5.87
C GLN A 199 16.11 5.77 -4.38
N PHE A 200 16.60 4.87 -3.54
CA PHE A 200 16.70 5.13 -2.11
C PHE A 200 17.56 6.38 -1.87
N PHE A 201 17.05 7.32 -1.08
CA PHE A 201 17.70 8.60 -0.83
C PHE A 201 18.11 8.79 0.63
N SER A 202 17.19 8.54 1.57
CA SER A 202 17.44 8.74 3.00
C SER A 202 16.41 8.02 3.87
N ILE A 203 16.68 7.94 5.17
CA ILE A 203 15.68 7.57 6.18
C ILE A 203 15.07 8.85 6.79
N ASP A 204 13.74 8.94 6.77
CA ASP A 204 13.00 9.94 7.51
C ASP A 204 12.67 9.41 8.90
N HIS A 205 13.34 10.00 9.89
CA HIS A 205 13.22 9.61 11.29
C HIS A 205 11.94 10.20 11.88
N ARG A 206 11.10 9.34 12.47
CA ARG A 206 9.77 9.73 12.98
C ARG A 206 8.82 10.25 11.89
N GLY A 207 9.06 9.86 10.63
CA GLY A 207 8.15 10.14 9.53
C GLY A 207 6.81 9.42 9.68
N ASP A 208 6.81 8.22 10.27
CA ASP A 208 5.57 7.49 10.55
C ASP A 208 4.97 7.95 11.88
N THR A 209 3.80 8.57 11.79
CA THR A 209 3.01 9.06 12.93
C THR A 209 1.75 8.23 13.18
N SER A 210 1.61 7.11 12.46
CA SER A 210 0.48 6.21 12.60
C SER A 210 0.53 5.39 13.88
N GLU A 211 -0.57 4.68 14.18
CA GLU A 211 -0.62 3.69 15.26
C GLU A 211 0.36 2.52 15.08
N TYR A 212 0.97 2.37 13.89
CA TYR A 212 1.94 1.33 13.57
C TYR A 212 3.39 1.82 13.56
N ALA A 213 3.65 3.08 13.96
CA ALA A 213 5.00 3.65 13.97
C ALA A 213 6.01 2.76 14.71
N ASP A 214 5.61 2.10 15.79
CA ASP A 214 6.48 1.21 16.56
C ASP A 214 6.97 -0.03 15.77
N ALA A 215 6.30 -0.39 14.66
CA ALA A 215 6.72 -1.48 13.78
C ALA A 215 7.98 -1.15 12.95
N SER A 216 8.42 0.11 12.95
CA SER A 216 9.64 0.56 12.29
C SER A 216 10.42 1.63 13.06
N PHE A 217 10.27 1.70 14.38
CA PHE A 217 10.83 2.78 15.20
C PHE A 217 10.41 4.20 14.73
N GLY A 218 9.27 4.32 14.03
CA GLY A 218 8.80 5.56 13.41
C GLY A 218 9.55 5.96 12.14
N ALA A 219 10.50 5.14 11.68
CA ALA A 219 11.28 5.42 10.49
C ALA A 219 10.49 5.11 9.20
N MET A 220 10.65 5.97 8.21
CA MET A 220 10.20 5.75 6.83
C MET A 220 11.39 5.88 5.87
N ALA A 221 11.36 5.16 4.76
CA ALA A 221 12.37 5.31 3.71
C ALA A 221 11.91 6.28 2.64
N VAL A 222 12.79 7.20 2.26
CA VAL A 222 12.54 8.20 1.22
C VAL A 222 13.14 7.73 -0.10
N PHE A 223 12.31 7.71 -1.14
CA PHE A 223 12.72 7.40 -2.52
C PHE A 223 12.54 8.63 -3.41
N LYS A 224 13.43 8.80 -4.38
CA LYS A 224 13.33 9.83 -5.43
C LYS A 224 13.17 9.18 -6.81
N PHE A 225 12.36 9.80 -7.66
CA PHE A 225 12.08 9.37 -9.03
C PHE A 225 12.57 10.40 -10.04
#